data_AF-A0A3B3SWA4-F1
#
_entry.id   AF-A0A3B3SWA4-F1
#
_cell.length_a   1.000
_cell.length_b   1.000
_cell.length_c   1.000
_cell.angle_alpha   90.00
_cell.angle_beta   90.00
_cell.angle_gamma   90.00
#
_symmetry.space_group_name_H-M   'P 1'
#
loop_
_entity.id
_entity.type
_entity.pdbx_description
1 polymer ?
#
loop_
_entity_poly.entity_id
_entity_poly.type
_entity_poly.pdbx_seq_one_letter_code
_entity_poly.pdbx_strand_id
1 'polypeptide(L)'
;MRVLDQRPLDMDFLEFTCRQDLVFLNALSEQIEVPPQIFSGLVDILSMIEYEKELHQQPVILEEDKTGPGRPRLHLNEDRLLHLLGMQLPVPCIANLLGVSKRTVFRRMAECNVSVRGHYSTLSNEELDRLIIDIKTSMPNAGYRMVRGALKGIGHLVQWERVVASMHRVDTAGILSRLTQLGCVVRRTYSVPCPKFLFHIDTNHKLIRYNIVIFGGIDGFSRKIMYLGTANNNLASTTLRFFNQAVQQYGFPLRVRGDHGNDECGCCQVDVHSTGNRKGQLQYIAGKSVHNQRIERLWRDVWMGVTWTFYNLLHNLEEQGNLDISDSVHLFCCHYVFIPRLQTSLHVFCCGWDDHPLRSEGNMTPNQLWEVGQMQNPIPDPVGLEVSRR
;
A
#
# COMPACT_ATOMS: atom_id res chain seq x y z
N MET A 1 -8.66 -0.39 26.60
CA MET A 1 -7.59 -0.30 27.61
C MET A 1 -6.92 -1.68 27.81
N ARG A 2 -6.16 -2.16 26.81
CA ARG A 2 -5.33 -3.39 26.85
C ARG A 2 -4.13 -3.26 25.88
N VAL A 3 -3.48 -2.10 25.89
CA VAL A 3 -2.28 -1.83 25.07
C VAL A 3 -1.00 -2.11 25.86
N LEU A 4 -1.08 -2.19 27.19
CA LEU A 4 0.06 -2.36 28.10
C LEU A 4 0.56 -3.83 28.23
N ASP A 5 -0.17 -4.80 27.68
CA ASP A 5 0.21 -6.22 27.76
C ASP A 5 1.07 -6.72 26.57
N GLN A 6 1.35 -5.87 25.58
CA GLN A 6 2.26 -6.22 24.49
C GLN A 6 3.70 -5.95 24.93
N ARG A 7 4.37 -6.99 25.43
CA ARG A 7 5.83 -7.03 25.52
C ARG A 7 6.41 -7.71 24.26
N PRO A 8 7.50 -7.17 23.70
CA PRO A 8 8.19 -5.94 24.12
C PRO A 8 7.43 -4.67 23.72
N LEU A 9 7.62 -3.61 24.51
CA LEU A 9 7.18 -2.24 24.15
C LEU A 9 7.80 -1.87 22.81
N ASP A 10 6.97 -1.42 21.86
CA ASP A 10 7.41 -0.93 20.56
C ASP A 10 8.00 0.48 20.74
N MET A 11 9.29 0.55 21.06
CA MET A 11 10.00 1.81 21.35
C MET A 11 9.99 2.77 20.15
N ASP A 12 10.03 2.24 18.93
CA ASP A 12 9.91 3.04 17.71
C ASP A 12 8.51 3.68 17.58
N PHE A 13 7.46 2.94 17.95
CA PHE A 13 6.10 3.47 17.99
C PHE A 13 5.90 4.53 19.09
N LEU A 14 6.50 4.33 20.27
CA LEU A 14 6.45 5.28 21.37
C LEU A 14 7.18 6.58 21.02
N GLU A 15 8.42 6.48 20.51
CA GLU A 15 9.18 7.63 20.04
C GLU A 15 8.40 8.41 18.99
N PHE A 16 7.84 7.70 18.00
CA PHE A 16 7.01 8.31 16.97
C PHE A 16 5.82 9.06 17.59
N THR A 17 5.09 8.44 18.52
CA THR A 17 3.90 9.06 19.13
C THR A 17 4.27 10.30 19.93
N CYS A 18 5.31 10.23 20.78
CA CYS A 18 5.77 11.36 21.58
C CYS A 18 6.27 12.52 20.72
N ARG A 19 7.04 12.25 19.66
CA ARG A 19 7.50 13.29 18.71
C ARG A 19 6.33 13.95 18.00
N GLN A 20 5.34 13.16 17.56
CA GLN A 20 4.14 13.69 16.92
C GLN A 20 3.38 14.64 17.85
N ASP A 21 3.09 14.19 19.07
CA ASP A 21 2.34 14.97 20.05
C ASP A 21 3.06 16.27 20.39
N LEU A 22 4.39 16.24 20.54
CA LEU A 22 5.20 17.43 20.79
C LEU A 22 5.12 18.45 19.62
N VAL A 23 5.20 17.97 18.38
CA VAL A 23 5.05 18.86 17.20
C VAL A 23 3.66 19.48 17.16
N PHE A 24 2.60 18.74 17.48
CA PHE A 24 1.25 19.27 17.49
C PHE A 24 1.01 20.29 18.60
N LEU A 25 1.47 20.00 19.81
CA LEU A 25 1.34 20.93 20.93
C LEU A 25 2.10 22.23 20.63
N ASN A 26 3.28 22.15 20.01
CA ASN A 26 4.01 23.34 19.56
C ASN A 26 3.29 24.08 18.43
N ALA A 27 2.65 23.38 17.49
CA ALA A 27 1.89 24.03 16.41
C ALA A 27 0.60 24.71 16.92
N LEU A 28 0.03 24.21 18.02
CA LEU A 28 -1.21 24.71 18.61
C LEU A 28 -0.98 25.64 19.81
N SER A 29 0.26 25.82 20.28
CA SER A 29 0.56 26.59 21.49
C SER A 29 0.19 28.07 21.38
N GLU A 30 0.10 28.60 20.16
CA GLU A 30 -0.37 29.97 19.90
C GLU A 30 -1.90 30.11 19.97
N GLN A 31 -2.63 28.99 19.87
CA GLN A 31 -4.10 28.97 19.76
C GLN A 31 -4.77 28.36 20.99
N ILE A 32 -4.05 27.50 21.73
CA ILE A 32 -4.54 26.76 22.90
C ILE A 32 -3.47 26.86 23.99
N GLU A 33 -3.88 27.28 25.18
CA GLU A 33 -3.01 27.29 26.35
C GLU A 33 -2.77 25.85 26.82
N VAL A 34 -1.57 25.33 26.55
CA VAL A 34 -1.15 23.99 26.96
C VAL A 34 -0.29 24.11 28.22
N PRO A 35 -0.64 23.42 29.32
CA PRO A 35 0.14 23.45 30.55
C PRO A 35 1.62 23.07 30.33
N PRO A 36 2.60 23.85 30.85
CA PRO A 36 4.03 23.60 30.66
C PRO A 36 4.47 22.20 31.12
N GLN A 37 3.79 21.63 32.12
CA GLN A 37 4.06 20.31 32.67
C GLN A 37 3.81 19.18 31.64
N ILE A 38 2.89 19.39 30.69
CA ILE A 38 2.62 18.43 29.61
C ILE A 38 3.77 18.44 28.62
N PHE A 39 4.27 19.63 28.24
CA PHE A 39 5.44 19.75 27.37
C PHE A 39 6.68 19.13 28.01
N SER A 40 6.98 19.48 29.27
CA SER A 40 8.14 18.93 29.96
C SER A 40 8.04 17.40 30.08
N GLY A 41 6.87 16.88 30.45
CA GLY A 41 6.66 15.43 30.55
C GLY A 41 6.86 14.69 29.23
N LEU A 42 6.41 15.25 28.10
CA LEU A 42 6.63 14.64 26.78
C LEU A 42 8.10 14.68 26.35
N VAL A 43 8.82 15.77 26.62
CA VAL A 43 10.26 15.90 26.36
C VAL A 43 11.06 14.91 27.21
N ASP A 44 10.69 14.75 28.48
CA ASP A 44 11.33 13.80 29.40
C ASP A 44 11.13 12.36 28.91
N ILE A 45 9.90 11.99 28.54
CA ILE A 45 9.60 10.65 27.98
C ILE A 45 10.41 10.41 26.70
N LEU A 46 10.49 11.40 25.80
CA LEU A 46 11.25 11.26 24.56
C LEU A 46 12.74 11.03 24.85
N SER A 47 13.30 11.78 25.79
CA SER A 47 14.70 11.63 26.22
C SER A 47 14.97 10.25 26.80
N MET A 48 14.05 9.70 27.59
CA MET A 48 14.15 8.33 28.13
C MET A 48 14.09 7.27 27.03
N ILE A 49 13.22 7.45 26.02
CA ILE A 49 13.11 6.52 24.88
C ILE A 49 14.38 6.54 24.05
N GLU A 50 14.93 7.73 23.75
CA GLU A 50 16.18 7.89 23.00
C GLU A 50 17.34 7.23 23.74
N TYR A 51 17.46 7.46 25.05
CA TYR A 51 18.47 6.82 25.90
C TYR A 51 18.37 5.28 25.89
N GLU A 52 17.17 4.73 26.04
CA GLU A 52 16.96 3.27 26.00
C GLU A 52 17.28 2.70 24.62
N LYS A 53 16.95 3.40 23.53
CA LYS A 53 17.31 2.99 22.17
C LYS A 53 18.82 2.99 21.95
N GLU A 54 19.55 3.96 22.50
CA GLU A 54 21.02 4.00 22.47
C GLU A 54 21.64 2.82 23.23
N LEU A 55 21.08 2.44 24.39
CA LEU A 55 21.51 1.26 25.16
C LEU A 55 21.37 -0.06 24.39
N HIS A 56 20.34 -0.19 23.54
CA HIS A 56 20.10 -1.40 22.73
C HIS A 56 20.78 -1.39 21.35
N GLN A 57 21.43 -0.29 20.96
CA GLN A 57 22.29 -0.25 19.76
C GLN A 57 23.63 -0.94 20.04
N GLN A 58 23.66 -2.27 20.00
CA GLN A 58 24.94 -2.97 19.93
C GLN A 58 25.62 -2.67 18.58
N PRO A 59 26.84 -2.10 18.56
CA PRO A 59 27.65 -2.10 17.35
C PRO A 59 27.99 -3.54 17.00
N VAL A 60 27.57 -3.98 15.81
CA VAL A 60 28.05 -5.25 15.25
C VAL A 60 29.50 -5.03 14.86
N ILE A 61 30.41 -5.34 15.79
CA ILE A 61 31.83 -5.46 15.51
C ILE A 61 32.01 -6.69 14.62
N LEU A 62 32.35 -6.46 13.36
CA LEU A 62 32.76 -7.51 12.43
C LEU A 62 34.21 -7.88 12.78
N GLU A 63 34.37 -8.91 13.61
CA GLU A 63 35.67 -9.60 13.68
C GLU A 63 35.87 -10.38 12.37
N GLU A 64 36.84 -9.92 11.57
CA GLU A 64 37.47 -10.74 10.55
C GLU A 64 38.30 -11.81 11.25
N ASP A 65 38.16 -13.07 10.83
CA ASP A 65 39.29 -13.97 11.00
C ASP A 65 39.41 -15.04 9.91
N LYS A 66 40.67 -15.46 9.79
CA LYS A 66 41.37 -16.00 8.64
C LYS A 66 40.81 -17.30 8.04
N THR A 67 41.11 -17.45 6.75
CA THR A 67 40.95 -18.64 5.91
C THR A 67 41.62 -19.88 6.51
N GLY A 68 40.82 -20.93 6.77
CA GLY A 68 41.22 -22.27 7.24
C GLY A 68 40.04 -23.26 7.17
N PRO A 69 40.24 -24.59 7.29
CA PRO A 69 39.30 -25.60 6.82
C PRO A 69 38.01 -25.57 7.65
N GLY A 70 36.90 -25.29 6.97
CA GLY A 70 35.61 -25.03 7.60
C GLY A 70 34.45 -25.57 6.76
N ARG A 71 33.27 -25.60 7.40
CA ARG A 71 31.99 -26.06 6.84
C ARG A 71 31.79 -25.54 5.40
N PRO A 72 31.32 -26.38 4.46
CA PRO A 72 31.23 -26.03 3.04
C PRO A 72 30.55 -24.69 2.79
N ARG A 73 31.12 -23.91 1.87
CA ARG A 73 30.61 -22.59 1.48
C ARG A 73 29.25 -22.77 0.80
N LEU A 74 28.19 -22.20 1.38
CA LEU A 74 26.90 -22.10 0.71
C LEU A 74 27.02 -21.13 -0.47
N HIS A 75 26.93 -21.67 -1.69
CA HIS A 75 26.82 -20.90 -2.91
C HIS A 75 25.39 -20.36 -3.02
N LEU A 76 25.22 -19.09 -2.67
CA LEU A 76 23.99 -18.35 -2.93
C LEU A 76 24.09 -17.76 -4.34
N ASN A 77 23.01 -17.87 -5.10
CA ASN A 77 22.91 -17.20 -6.38
C ASN A 77 22.91 -15.67 -6.12
N GLU A 78 23.91 -14.99 -6.67
CA GLU A 78 24.13 -13.55 -6.51
C GLU A 78 22.97 -12.73 -7.08
N ASP A 79 22.49 -13.07 -8.28
CA ASP A 79 21.35 -12.41 -8.92
C ASP A 79 20.10 -12.50 -8.04
N ARG A 80 19.89 -13.65 -7.41
CA ARG A 80 18.75 -13.86 -6.50
C ARG A 80 18.88 -13.03 -5.22
N LEU A 81 20.09 -12.87 -4.68
CA LEU A 81 20.33 -12.00 -3.53
C LEU A 81 20.14 -10.52 -3.89
N LEU A 82 20.70 -10.07 -5.02
CA LEU A 82 20.55 -8.71 -5.54
C LEU A 82 19.08 -8.38 -5.80
N HIS A 83 18.32 -9.31 -6.37
CA HIS A 83 16.88 -9.16 -6.57
C HIS A 83 16.13 -8.96 -5.24
N LEU A 84 16.37 -9.81 -4.23
CA LEU A 84 15.73 -9.70 -2.92
C LEU A 84 16.12 -8.41 -2.17
N LEU A 85 17.36 -7.95 -2.35
CA LEU A 85 17.83 -6.66 -1.83
C LEU A 85 17.19 -5.48 -2.56
N GLY A 86 17.04 -5.56 -3.89
CA GLY A 86 16.35 -4.56 -4.71
C GLY A 86 14.88 -4.41 -4.33
N MET A 87 14.23 -5.50 -3.90
CA MET A 87 12.89 -5.48 -3.31
C MET A 87 12.83 -4.82 -1.91
N GLN A 88 13.97 -4.45 -1.33
CA GLN A 88 14.09 -3.81 -0.01
C GLN A 88 13.49 -4.65 1.13
N LEU A 89 13.59 -5.97 1.03
CA LEU A 89 13.18 -6.87 2.10
C LEU A 89 14.15 -6.75 3.29
N PRO A 90 13.65 -6.85 4.54
CA PRO A 90 14.53 -6.92 5.70
C PRO A 90 15.51 -8.10 5.58
N VAL A 91 16.78 -7.90 5.93
CA VAL A 91 17.81 -8.97 5.90
C VAL A 91 17.37 -10.24 6.65
N PRO A 92 16.67 -10.17 7.80
CA PRO A 92 16.11 -11.37 8.43
C PRO A 92 15.12 -12.14 7.54
N CYS A 93 14.29 -11.44 6.76
CA CYS A 93 13.36 -12.05 5.80
C CYS A 93 14.12 -12.73 4.66
N ILE A 94 15.11 -12.04 4.08
CA ILE A 94 15.98 -12.59 3.03
C ILE A 94 16.67 -13.87 3.50
N ALA A 95 17.22 -13.86 4.72
CA ALA A 95 17.87 -15.01 5.32
C ALA A 95 16.92 -16.21 5.42
N ASN A 96 15.68 -15.99 5.87
CA ASN A 96 14.65 -17.02 5.95
C ASN A 96 14.26 -17.56 4.55
N LEU A 97 14.08 -16.69 3.56
CA LEU A 97 13.73 -17.08 2.18
C LEU A 97 14.82 -17.90 1.50
N LEU A 98 16.08 -17.62 1.82
CA LEU A 98 17.24 -18.34 1.29
C LEU A 98 17.62 -19.56 2.12
N GLY A 99 16.99 -19.79 3.28
CA GLY A 99 17.32 -20.89 4.19
C GLY A 99 18.71 -20.77 4.81
N VAL A 100 19.22 -19.55 5.01
CA VAL A 100 20.58 -19.28 5.51
C VAL A 100 20.56 -18.39 6.75
N SER A 101 21.70 -18.28 7.45
CA SER A 101 21.84 -17.34 8.56
C SER A 101 21.96 -15.89 8.07
N LYS A 102 21.50 -14.92 8.89
CA LYS A 102 21.69 -13.47 8.64
C LYS A 102 23.15 -13.12 8.36
N ARG A 103 24.09 -13.76 9.09
CA ARG A 103 25.55 -13.58 8.92
C ARG A 103 26.01 -13.97 7.51
N THR A 104 25.41 -15.02 6.93
CA THR A 104 25.70 -15.42 5.55
C THR A 104 25.25 -14.37 4.55
N VAL A 105 24.07 -13.76 4.76
CA VAL A 105 23.56 -12.68 3.91
C VAL A 105 24.46 -11.44 4.01
N PHE A 106 24.78 -10.97 5.23
CA PHE A 106 25.68 -9.82 5.42
C PHE A 106 27.07 -10.03 4.80
N ARG A 107 27.65 -11.23 4.96
CA ARG A 107 28.93 -11.56 4.31
C ARG A 107 28.83 -11.45 2.79
N ARG A 108 27.76 -11.96 2.18
CA ARG A 108 27.56 -11.87 0.72
C ARG A 108 27.33 -10.44 0.26
N MET A 109 26.61 -9.63 1.03
CA MET A 109 26.46 -8.20 0.75
C MET A 109 27.81 -7.49 0.72
N ALA A 110 28.71 -7.80 1.65
CA ALA A 110 30.08 -7.27 1.65
C ALA A 110 30.90 -7.77 0.44
N GLU A 111 30.83 -9.08 0.11
CA GLU A 111 31.50 -9.66 -1.06
C GLU A 111 31.04 -9.02 -2.39
N CYS A 112 29.75 -8.69 -2.51
CA CYS A 112 29.16 -8.03 -3.69
C CYS A 112 29.22 -6.48 -3.63
N ASN A 113 29.84 -5.90 -2.59
CA ASN A 113 29.90 -4.46 -2.36
C ASN A 113 28.53 -3.75 -2.31
N VAL A 114 27.51 -4.43 -1.77
CA VAL A 114 26.13 -3.93 -1.69
C VAL A 114 25.84 -3.43 -0.28
N SER A 115 25.56 -2.13 -0.16
CA SER A 115 25.15 -1.51 1.10
C SER A 115 23.66 -1.16 1.09
N VAL A 116 22.95 -1.50 2.18
CA VAL A 116 21.56 -1.04 2.41
C VAL A 116 21.49 0.49 2.41
N ARG A 117 22.53 1.17 2.91
CA ARG A 117 22.58 2.64 2.95
C ARG A 117 22.76 3.26 1.57
N GLY A 118 23.37 2.55 0.63
CA GLY A 118 23.58 3.01 -0.75
C GLY A 118 22.31 3.07 -1.61
N HIS A 119 21.19 2.54 -1.11
CA HIS A 119 19.91 2.55 -1.83
C HIS A 119 19.05 3.79 -1.50
N TYR A 120 19.38 4.56 -0.46
CA TYR A 120 18.62 5.77 -0.13
C TYR A 120 18.92 6.89 -1.12
N SER A 121 17.89 7.63 -1.51
CA SER A 121 18.03 8.78 -2.40
C SER A 121 18.75 9.94 -1.71
N THR A 122 19.69 10.55 -2.42
CA THR A 122 20.41 11.75 -2.00
C THR A 122 19.60 13.02 -2.27
N LEU A 123 18.43 13.14 -1.63
CA LEU A 123 17.57 14.32 -1.74
C LEU A 123 17.95 15.35 -0.67
N SER A 124 17.94 16.64 -0.99
CA SER A 124 17.93 17.73 -0.01
C SER A 124 16.59 17.76 0.76
N ASN A 125 16.50 18.54 1.84
CA ASN A 125 15.23 18.69 2.55
C ASN A 125 14.21 19.47 1.71
N GLU A 126 14.67 20.47 0.96
CA GLU A 126 13.85 21.31 0.07
C GLU A 126 13.34 20.52 -1.14
N GLU A 127 14.16 19.61 -1.67
CA GLU A 127 13.74 18.67 -2.72
C GLU A 127 12.70 17.68 -2.20
N LEU A 128 12.93 17.12 -1.01
CA LEU A 128 11.99 16.20 -0.38
C LEU A 128 10.65 16.88 -0.06
N ASP A 129 10.69 18.12 0.42
CA ASP A 129 9.50 18.91 0.74
C ASP A 129 8.67 19.18 -0.53
N ARG A 130 9.31 19.54 -1.65
CA ARG A 130 8.62 19.71 -2.95
C ARG A 130 7.94 18.42 -3.42
N LEU A 131 8.65 17.29 -3.38
CA LEU A 131 8.09 15.99 -3.77
C LEU A 131 6.89 15.61 -2.89
N ILE A 132 6.98 15.85 -1.57
CA ILE A 132 5.88 15.56 -0.65
C ILE A 132 4.70 16.51 -0.90
N ILE A 133 4.95 17.79 -1.18
CA ILE A 133 3.89 18.74 -1.59
C ILE A 133 3.16 18.21 -2.83
N ASP A 134 3.87 17.80 -3.88
CA ASP A 134 3.26 17.27 -5.12
C ASP A 134 2.41 16.01 -4.85
N ILE A 135 2.92 15.11 -4.00
CA ILE A 135 2.18 13.92 -3.55
C ILE A 135 0.92 14.33 -2.77
N LYS A 136 1.01 15.32 -1.88
CA LYS A 136 -0.11 15.81 -1.08
C LYS A 136 -1.14 16.56 -1.92
N THR A 137 -0.73 17.29 -2.95
CA THR A 137 -1.65 17.89 -3.93
C THR A 137 -2.45 16.81 -4.64
N SER A 138 -1.82 15.68 -4.97
CA SER A 138 -2.46 14.55 -5.64
C SER A 138 -3.32 13.69 -4.70
N MET A 139 -2.87 13.52 -3.45
CA MET A 139 -3.54 12.72 -2.41
C MET A 139 -3.60 13.50 -1.09
N PRO A 140 -4.54 14.46 -0.95
CA PRO A 140 -4.60 15.39 0.19
C PRO A 140 -4.70 14.73 1.55
N ASN A 141 -5.32 13.55 1.64
CA ASN A 141 -5.47 12.83 2.91
C ASN A 141 -4.46 11.69 3.09
N ALA A 142 -3.43 11.60 2.25
CA ALA A 142 -2.38 10.59 2.40
C ALA A 142 -1.63 10.80 3.74
N GLY A 143 -1.51 9.74 4.52
CA GLY A 143 -0.68 9.69 5.72
C GLY A 143 0.75 9.24 5.43
N TYR A 144 1.63 9.32 6.44
CA TYR A 144 3.07 9.05 6.34
C TYR A 144 3.46 7.81 5.54
N ARG A 145 2.77 6.69 5.76
CA ARG A 145 3.07 5.42 5.08
C ARG A 145 2.71 5.45 3.60
N MET A 146 1.58 6.06 3.26
CA MET A 146 1.16 6.24 1.85
C MET A 146 2.08 7.23 1.15
N VAL A 147 2.48 8.31 1.81
CA VAL A 147 3.45 9.28 1.26
C VAL A 147 4.80 8.61 1.00
N ARG A 148 5.31 7.82 1.96
CA ARG A 148 6.54 7.04 1.77
C ARG A 148 6.41 6.01 0.64
N GLY A 149 5.26 5.34 0.54
CA GLY A 149 4.96 4.42 -0.57
C GLY A 149 4.94 5.14 -1.91
N ALA A 150 4.33 6.33 -1.98
CA ALA A 150 4.31 7.15 -3.19
C ALA A 150 5.70 7.63 -3.60
N LEU A 151 6.52 8.09 -2.66
CA LEU A 151 7.94 8.41 -2.90
C LEU A 151 8.68 7.20 -3.50
N LYS A 152 8.47 6.01 -2.95
CA LYS A 152 9.07 4.78 -3.47
C LYS A 152 8.56 4.46 -4.87
N GLY A 153 7.26 4.62 -5.13
CA GLY A 153 6.64 4.40 -6.43
C GLY A 153 7.18 5.32 -7.53
N ILE A 154 7.63 6.53 -7.19
CA ILE A 154 8.33 7.45 -8.11
C ILE A 154 9.86 7.25 -8.13
N GLY A 155 10.38 6.22 -7.45
CA GLY A 155 11.80 5.85 -7.48
C GLY A 155 12.65 6.43 -6.34
N HIS A 156 12.05 7.09 -5.36
CA HIS A 156 12.77 7.67 -4.23
C HIS A 156 12.64 6.85 -2.95
N LEU A 157 13.75 6.25 -2.51
CA LEU A 157 13.83 5.58 -1.22
C LEU A 157 14.34 6.57 -0.17
N VAL A 158 13.46 6.98 0.75
CA VAL A 158 13.77 8.00 1.77
C VAL A 158 13.66 7.39 3.16
N GLN A 159 14.57 7.80 4.06
CA GLN A 159 14.55 7.41 5.47
C GLN A 159 13.23 7.85 6.14
N TRP A 160 12.69 6.99 7.01
CA TRP A 160 11.42 7.25 7.70
C TRP A 160 11.40 8.59 8.43
N GLU A 161 12.44 8.87 9.21
CA GLU A 161 12.57 10.12 9.98
C GLU A 161 12.55 11.36 9.08
N ARG A 162 13.17 11.28 7.90
CA ARG A 162 13.16 12.39 6.93
C ARG A 162 11.77 12.63 6.33
N VAL A 163 11.04 11.55 6.01
CA VAL A 163 9.65 11.65 5.53
C VAL A 163 8.76 12.26 6.62
N VAL A 164 8.91 11.83 7.87
CA VAL A 164 8.14 12.38 9.00
C VAL A 164 8.47 13.86 9.21
N ALA A 165 9.74 14.22 9.26
CA ALA A 165 10.18 15.61 9.44
C ALA A 165 9.69 16.52 8.30
N SER A 166 9.73 16.05 7.05
CA SER A 166 9.20 16.78 5.90
C SER A 166 7.69 16.96 5.97
N MET A 167 6.94 15.90 6.29
CA MET A 167 5.49 15.97 6.50
C MET A 167 5.08 16.98 7.58
N HIS A 168 5.86 17.13 8.66
CA HIS A 168 5.66 18.17 9.66
C HIS A 168 6.01 19.60 9.20
N ARG A 169 6.84 19.75 8.17
CA ARG A 169 7.07 21.07 7.57
C ARG A 169 5.96 21.46 6.60
N VAL A 170 5.41 20.48 5.86
CA VAL A 170 4.54 20.76 4.71
C VAL A 170 3.05 20.48 4.94
N ASP A 171 2.66 19.64 5.92
CA ASP A 171 1.28 19.13 6.07
C ASP A 171 0.80 19.05 7.54
N THR A 172 1.33 19.88 8.46
CA THR A 172 0.94 19.83 9.88
C THR A 172 -0.57 19.93 10.10
N ALA A 173 -1.25 20.83 9.40
CA ALA A 173 -2.71 20.97 9.48
C ALA A 173 -3.46 19.72 8.96
N GLY A 174 -3.00 19.12 7.85
CA GLY A 174 -3.59 17.90 7.31
C GLY A 174 -3.35 16.67 8.20
N ILE A 175 -2.24 16.63 8.93
CA ILE A 175 -2.01 15.60 9.96
C ILE A 175 -2.99 15.76 11.12
N LEU A 176 -3.17 16.98 11.65
CA LEU A 176 -4.12 17.27 12.71
C LEU A 176 -5.56 16.92 12.33
N SER A 177 -6.00 17.33 11.13
CA SER A 177 -7.33 17.03 10.61
C SER A 177 -7.60 15.52 10.53
N ARG A 178 -6.59 14.72 10.16
CA ARG A 178 -6.74 13.26 10.13
C ARG A 178 -6.88 12.67 11.53
N LEU A 179 -6.09 13.14 12.51
CA LEU A 179 -6.13 12.62 13.88
C LEU A 179 -7.51 12.80 14.53
N THR A 180 -8.14 13.96 14.33
CA THR A 180 -9.49 14.23 14.86
C THR A 180 -10.58 13.39 14.21
N GLN A 181 -10.33 12.85 13.01
CA GLN A 181 -11.25 11.99 12.26
C GLN A 181 -10.99 10.49 12.46
N LEU A 182 -10.00 10.08 13.26
CA LEU A 182 -9.68 8.67 13.47
C LEU A 182 -10.71 7.97 14.38
N GLY A 183 -11.62 7.23 13.75
CA GLY A 183 -12.46 6.25 14.45
C GLY A 183 -11.68 4.97 14.81
N CYS A 184 -11.87 4.47 16.03
CA CYS A 184 -11.30 3.18 16.44
C CYS A 184 -12.10 2.03 15.82
N VAL A 185 -11.57 1.42 14.75
CA VAL A 185 -12.22 0.28 14.08
C VAL A 185 -11.61 -1.03 14.57
N VAL A 186 -12.43 -1.88 15.19
CA VAL A 186 -12.04 -3.25 15.55
C VAL A 186 -11.78 -4.05 14.27
N ARG A 187 -10.55 -4.52 14.11
CA ARG A 187 -10.12 -5.29 12.92
C ARG A 187 -10.39 -6.77 13.13
N ARG A 188 -11.09 -7.40 12.19
CA ARG A 188 -11.22 -8.86 12.11
C ARG A 188 -9.99 -9.45 11.44
N THR A 189 -9.55 -10.61 11.91
CA THR A 189 -8.45 -11.36 11.27
C THR A 189 -8.94 -11.94 9.96
N TYR A 190 -8.32 -11.53 8.86
CA TYR A 190 -8.53 -12.11 7.54
C TYR A 190 -7.22 -12.73 7.08
N SER A 191 -7.26 -13.98 6.61
CA SER A 191 -6.12 -14.67 6.02
C SER A 191 -6.56 -15.55 4.84
N VAL A 192 -5.69 -15.65 3.83
CA VAL A 192 -5.74 -16.65 2.75
C VAL A 192 -4.32 -17.21 2.57
N PRO A 193 -4.13 -18.38 1.95
CA PRO A 193 -2.83 -19.06 1.96
C PRO A 193 -1.70 -18.35 1.20
N CYS A 194 -1.99 -17.76 0.04
CA CYS A 194 -0.96 -17.20 -0.85
C CYS A 194 -1.55 -16.21 -1.88
N PRO A 195 -0.70 -15.41 -2.56
CA PRO A 195 -1.12 -14.55 -3.67
C PRO A 195 -1.79 -15.35 -4.77
N LYS A 196 -2.75 -14.76 -5.47
CA LYS A 196 -3.60 -15.44 -6.49
C LYS A 196 -4.56 -16.48 -5.92
N PHE A 197 -4.60 -16.69 -4.60
CA PHE A 197 -5.59 -17.62 -4.03
C PHE A 197 -7.02 -17.09 -4.17
N LEU A 198 -7.23 -15.80 -3.90
CA LEU A 198 -8.54 -15.17 -3.95
C LEU A 198 -8.42 -13.69 -4.32
N PHE A 199 -8.95 -13.30 -5.47
CA PHE A 199 -9.16 -11.89 -5.79
C PHE A 199 -10.51 -11.42 -5.27
N HIS A 200 -10.55 -10.23 -4.68
CA HIS A 200 -11.76 -9.55 -4.26
C HIS A 200 -12.04 -8.46 -5.29
N ILE A 201 -13.19 -8.53 -5.96
CA ILE A 201 -13.59 -7.58 -6.99
C ILE A 201 -14.88 -6.88 -6.59
N ASP A 202 -15.01 -5.60 -6.95
CA ASP A 202 -16.21 -4.81 -6.68
C ASP A 202 -16.26 -3.53 -7.53
N THR A 203 -17.42 -2.88 -7.55
CA THR A 203 -17.63 -1.55 -8.14
C THR A 203 -18.00 -0.53 -7.07
N ASN A 204 -17.36 0.63 -7.12
CA ASN A 204 -17.63 1.74 -6.23
C ASN A 204 -18.52 2.78 -6.93
N HIS A 205 -19.68 3.04 -6.31
CA HIS A 205 -20.72 3.90 -6.86
C HIS A 205 -20.77 5.29 -6.21
N LYS A 206 -19.70 5.74 -5.53
CA LYS A 206 -19.69 7.06 -4.87
C LYS A 206 -19.90 8.24 -5.82
N LEU A 207 -19.57 8.09 -7.11
CA LEU A 207 -19.75 9.11 -8.15
C LEU A 207 -20.86 8.74 -9.16
N ILE A 208 -21.73 7.77 -8.82
CA ILE A 208 -22.77 7.27 -9.75
C ILE A 208 -23.75 8.38 -10.20
N ARG A 209 -23.97 9.40 -9.36
CA ARG A 209 -24.78 10.58 -9.70
C ARG A 209 -24.31 11.28 -10.98
N TYR A 210 -23.00 11.25 -11.25
CA TYR A 210 -22.38 11.84 -12.43
C TYR A 210 -22.13 10.81 -13.53
N ASN A 211 -22.77 9.63 -13.45
CA ASN A 211 -22.51 8.48 -14.33
C ASN A 211 -21.03 8.08 -14.35
N ILE A 212 -20.32 8.16 -13.22
CA ILE A 212 -18.92 7.73 -13.08
C ILE A 212 -18.85 6.58 -12.09
N VAL A 213 -18.29 5.45 -12.53
CA VAL A 213 -18.11 4.23 -11.74
C VAL A 213 -16.62 3.92 -11.63
N ILE A 214 -16.18 3.45 -10.46
CA ILE A 214 -14.82 2.97 -10.24
C ILE A 214 -14.86 1.45 -10.04
N PHE A 215 -14.07 0.72 -10.81
CA PHE A 215 -13.94 -0.73 -10.78
C PHE A 215 -12.65 -1.08 -10.05
N GLY A 216 -12.73 -2.01 -9.10
CA GLY A 216 -11.59 -2.39 -8.27
C GLY A 216 -11.41 -3.89 -8.18
N GLY A 217 -10.15 -4.32 -8.17
CA GLY A 217 -9.74 -5.68 -7.86
C GLY A 217 -8.53 -5.67 -6.95
N ILE A 218 -8.54 -6.48 -5.89
CA ILE A 218 -7.44 -6.58 -4.92
C ILE A 218 -7.12 -8.04 -4.59
N ASP A 219 -5.84 -8.36 -4.49
CA ASP A 219 -5.40 -9.68 -4.06
C ASP A 219 -5.65 -9.89 -2.56
N GLY A 220 -6.27 -11.02 -2.26
CA GLY A 220 -6.69 -11.41 -0.94
C GLY A 220 -5.52 -11.73 -0.01
N PHE A 221 -4.32 -12.02 -0.48
CA PHE A 221 -3.16 -12.29 0.38
C PHE A 221 -2.37 -11.00 0.62
N SER A 222 -1.80 -10.49 -0.45
CA SER A 222 -0.81 -9.41 -0.49
C SER A 222 -1.39 -8.02 -0.28
N ARG A 223 -2.70 -7.84 -0.46
CA ARG A 223 -3.36 -6.51 -0.58
C ARG A 223 -2.95 -5.75 -1.83
N LYS A 224 -2.22 -6.35 -2.77
CA LYS A 224 -1.81 -5.68 -4.00
C LYS A 224 -3.06 -5.36 -4.83
N ILE A 225 -3.12 -4.15 -5.39
CA ILE A 225 -4.23 -3.76 -6.27
C ILE A 225 -4.00 -4.41 -7.62
N MET A 226 -4.94 -5.24 -8.05
CA MET A 226 -4.90 -5.92 -9.35
C MET A 226 -5.37 -4.97 -10.45
N TYR A 227 -6.39 -4.16 -10.17
CA TYR A 227 -6.80 -3.06 -11.04
C TYR A 227 -7.60 -2.02 -10.24
N LEU A 228 -7.50 -0.76 -10.68
CA LEU A 228 -8.35 0.34 -10.21
C LEU A 228 -8.62 1.26 -11.40
N GLY A 229 -9.81 1.13 -11.97
CA GLY A 229 -10.18 1.79 -13.22
C GLY A 229 -11.47 2.56 -13.08
N THR A 230 -11.68 3.59 -13.90
CA THR A 230 -12.95 4.31 -13.94
C THR A 230 -13.57 4.30 -15.33
N ALA A 231 -14.90 4.28 -15.39
CA ALA A 231 -15.66 4.38 -16.63
C ALA A 231 -16.96 5.17 -16.41
N ASN A 232 -17.59 5.56 -17.51
CA ASN A 232 -18.86 6.28 -17.50
C ASN A 232 -20.11 5.36 -17.53
N ASN A 233 -19.93 4.08 -17.22
CA ASN A 233 -20.98 3.06 -17.28
C ASN A 233 -20.73 1.97 -16.23
N ASN A 234 -21.76 1.19 -15.91
CA ASN A 234 -21.69 0.04 -15.00
C ASN A 234 -21.90 -1.29 -15.74
N LEU A 235 -21.29 -1.44 -16.92
CA LEU A 235 -21.48 -2.65 -17.74
C LEU A 235 -20.61 -3.80 -17.27
N ALA A 236 -21.16 -5.02 -17.31
CA ALA A 236 -20.42 -6.25 -17.05
C ALA A 236 -19.21 -6.44 -17.97
N SER A 237 -19.30 -5.99 -19.23
CA SER A 237 -18.19 -6.02 -20.20
C SER A 237 -17.03 -5.11 -19.78
N THR A 238 -17.32 -3.98 -19.13
CA THR A 238 -16.30 -3.08 -18.58
C THR A 238 -15.59 -3.74 -17.40
N THR A 239 -16.32 -4.40 -16.49
CA THR A 239 -15.72 -5.18 -15.40
C THR A 239 -14.82 -6.28 -15.93
N LEU A 240 -15.30 -7.05 -16.92
CA LEU A 240 -14.54 -8.12 -17.56
C LEU A 240 -13.27 -7.58 -18.24
N ARG A 241 -13.33 -6.42 -18.89
CA ARG A 241 -12.16 -5.77 -19.50
C ARG A 241 -11.08 -5.46 -18.48
N PHE A 242 -11.42 -4.85 -17.35
CA PHE A 242 -10.45 -4.55 -16.29
C PHE A 242 -9.89 -5.82 -15.66
N PHE A 243 -10.73 -6.84 -15.45
CA PHE A 243 -10.29 -8.14 -14.93
C PHE A 243 -9.32 -8.82 -15.90
N ASN A 244 -9.62 -8.86 -17.20
CA ASN A 244 -8.76 -9.45 -18.22
C ASN A 244 -7.40 -8.74 -18.29
N GLN A 245 -7.37 -7.41 -18.18
CA GLN A 245 -6.12 -6.65 -18.10
C GLN A 245 -5.29 -7.06 -16.87
N ALA A 246 -5.92 -7.20 -15.72
CA ALA A 246 -5.24 -7.63 -14.50
C ALA A 246 -4.71 -9.06 -14.60
N VAL A 247 -5.48 -9.98 -15.19
CA VAL A 247 -5.05 -11.36 -15.40
C VAL A 247 -3.91 -11.46 -16.42
N GLN A 248 -3.93 -10.65 -17.48
CA GLN A 248 -2.79 -10.56 -18.41
C GLN A 248 -1.51 -10.09 -17.72
N GLN A 249 -1.64 -9.22 -16.72
CA GLN A 249 -0.51 -8.65 -16.00
C GLN A 249 -0.01 -9.54 -14.85
N TYR A 250 -0.92 -10.15 -14.09
CA TYR A 250 -0.62 -10.81 -12.82
C TYR A 250 -0.89 -12.31 -12.81
N GLY A 251 -1.43 -12.86 -13.89
CA GLY A 251 -1.84 -14.26 -13.97
C GLY A 251 -3.25 -14.50 -13.41
N PHE A 252 -3.71 -15.75 -13.52
CA PHE A 252 -5.06 -16.13 -13.09
C PHE A 252 -5.09 -16.42 -11.58
N PRO A 253 -6.09 -15.91 -10.85
CA PRO A 253 -6.35 -16.37 -9.50
C PRO A 253 -7.03 -17.75 -9.50
N LEU A 254 -6.93 -18.50 -8.40
CA LEU A 254 -7.71 -19.72 -8.19
C LEU A 254 -9.20 -19.41 -8.01
N ARG A 255 -9.50 -18.29 -7.34
CA ARG A 255 -10.85 -17.89 -6.99
C ARG A 255 -11.04 -16.38 -7.14
N VAL A 256 -12.25 -16.00 -7.46
CA VAL A 256 -12.70 -14.60 -7.46
C VAL A 256 -13.90 -14.49 -6.53
N ARG A 257 -13.92 -13.47 -5.69
CA ARG A 257 -15.09 -13.10 -4.89
C ARG A 257 -15.60 -11.76 -5.33
N GLY A 258 -16.91 -11.68 -5.52
CA GLY A 258 -17.64 -10.44 -5.72
C GLY A 258 -19.00 -10.52 -5.05
N ASP A 259 -19.71 -9.41 -5.08
CA ASP A 259 -21.02 -9.28 -4.48
C ASP A 259 -22.12 -9.89 -5.37
N HIS A 260 -23.25 -10.29 -4.80
CA HIS A 260 -24.40 -10.84 -5.56
C HIS A 260 -24.96 -9.88 -6.61
N GLY A 261 -24.83 -8.56 -6.44
CA GLY A 261 -25.20 -7.58 -7.46
C GLY A 261 -24.32 -7.65 -8.72
N ASN A 262 -23.18 -8.31 -8.61
CA ASN A 262 -22.24 -8.57 -9.69
C ASN A 262 -22.44 -9.98 -10.27
N ASP A 263 -23.57 -10.66 -10.06
CA ASP A 263 -23.81 -11.99 -10.64
C ASP A 263 -23.90 -11.96 -12.19
N GLU A 264 -24.07 -10.77 -12.79
CA GLU A 264 -23.90 -10.51 -14.23
C GLU A 264 -22.47 -10.15 -14.65
N CYS A 265 -21.53 -10.04 -13.71
CA CYS A 265 -20.12 -9.75 -13.97
C CYS A 265 -19.56 -10.79 -14.94
N GLY A 266 -19.10 -10.35 -16.11
CA GLY A 266 -18.54 -11.24 -17.14
C GLY A 266 -17.37 -12.11 -16.63
N CYS A 267 -16.79 -11.81 -15.45
CA CYS A 267 -15.81 -12.65 -14.78
C CYS A 267 -16.38 -14.02 -14.35
N CYS A 268 -17.67 -14.11 -14.04
CA CYS A 268 -18.38 -15.37 -13.78
C CYS A 268 -18.46 -16.26 -15.02
N GLN A 269 -18.40 -15.65 -16.21
CA GLN A 269 -18.46 -16.29 -17.52
C GLN A 269 -17.09 -16.44 -18.18
N VAL A 270 -15.99 -16.23 -17.45
CA VAL A 270 -14.65 -16.61 -17.93
C VAL A 270 -14.58 -18.14 -17.90
N ASP A 271 -15.24 -18.74 -18.89
CA ASP A 271 -15.22 -20.16 -19.18
C ASP A 271 -13.83 -20.49 -19.73
N VAL A 272 -13.09 -21.27 -18.96
CA VAL A 272 -11.82 -21.86 -19.38
C VAL A 272 -12.11 -22.92 -20.44
N HIS A 273 -12.22 -22.50 -21.70
CA HIS A 273 -12.22 -23.40 -22.85
C HIS A 273 -10.78 -23.85 -23.16
N SER A 274 -10.27 -24.79 -22.38
CA SER A 274 -9.02 -25.49 -22.71
C SER A 274 -9.31 -26.72 -23.56
N THR A 275 -8.75 -26.73 -24.77
CA THR A 275 -8.57 -27.92 -25.60
C THR A 275 -7.61 -28.85 -24.88
N GLY A 276 -8.13 -29.86 -24.17
CA GLY A 276 -7.34 -30.95 -23.58
C GLY A 276 -7.48 -31.11 -22.05
N ASN A 277 -8.40 -31.97 -21.64
CA ASN A 277 -8.42 -32.83 -20.43
C ASN A 277 -7.88 -32.33 -19.06
N ARG A 278 -7.84 -31.02 -18.78
CA ARG A 278 -7.89 -30.48 -17.40
C ARG A 278 -8.85 -29.30 -17.30
N LYS A 279 -10.09 -29.58 -16.87
CA LYS A 279 -11.09 -28.56 -16.47
C LYS A 279 -10.63 -27.85 -15.20
N GLY A 280 -9.85 -26.77 -15.32
CA GLY A 280 -9.60 -25.84 -14.22
C GLY A 280 -10.55 -24.66 -14.32
N GLN A 281 -11.78 -24.75 -13.80
CA GLN A 281 -12.68 -23.60 -13.76
C GLN A 281 -12.22 -22.60 -12.70
N LEU A 282 -12.17 -21.32 -13.07
CA LEU A 282 -12.06 -20.22 -12.12
C LEU A 282 -13.28 -20.27 -11.19
N GLN A 283 -13.08 -20.40 -9.88
CA GLN A 283 -14.20 -20.51 -8.94
C GLN A 283 -14.66 -19.12 -8.52
N TYR A 284 -15.84 -18.71 -8.98
CA TYR A 284 -16.49 -17.50 -8.51
C TYR A 284 -17.25 -17.76 -7.19
N ILE A 285 -17.00 -16.92 -6.19
CA ILE A 285 -17.69 -16.93 -4.90
C ILE A 285 -18.55 -15.68 -4.83
N ALA A 286 -19.84 -15.83 -5.13
CA ALA A 286 -20.83 -14.81 -4.85
C ALA A 286 -21.13 -14.78 -3.35
N GLY A 287 -21.20 -13.59 -2.76
CA GLY A 287 -21.54 -13.43 -1.34
C GLY A 287 -22.04 -12.04 -1.01
N LYS A 288 -22.44 -11.83 0.25
CA LYS A 288 -22.75 -10.48 0.76
C LYS A 288 -21.47 -9.62 0.81
N SER A 289 -21.61 -8.30 0.59
CA SER A 289 -20.53 -7.30 0.68
C SER A 289 -19.66 -7.42 1.94
N VAL A 290 -20.27 -7.79 3.08
CA VAL A 290 -19.58 -8.03 4.36
C VAL A 290 -18.51 -9.14 4.30
N HIS A 291 -18.53 -9.99 3.28
CA HIS A 291 -17.53 -11.03 3.01
C HIS A 291 -16.45 -10.58 2.02
N ASN A 292 -16.66 -9.49 1.30
CA ASN A 292 -15.73 -8.84 0.36
C ASN A 292 -14.82 -7.83 1.10
N GLN A 293 -14.33 -8.23 2.27
CA GLN A 293 -13.74 -7.32 3.27
C GLN A 293 -12.51 -6.55 2.78
N ARG A 294 -11.78 -7.10 1.80
CA ARG A 294 -10.51 -6.54 1.34
C ARG A 294 -10.72 -5.40 0.35
N ILE A 295 -11.66 -5.55 -0.58
CA ILE A 295 -12.03 -4.45 -1.47
C ILE A 295 -12.82 -3.37 -0.72
N GLU A 296 -13.68 -3.76 0.23
CA GLU A 296 -14.37 -2.79 1.10
C GLU A 296 -13.42 -1.96 1.96
N ARG A 297 -12.35 -2.58 2.47
CA ARG A 297 -11.30 -1.82 3.17
C ARG A 297 -10.58 -0.86 2.22
N LEU A 298 -10.25 -1.34 1.01
CA LEU A 298 -9.61 -0.53 -0.03
C LEU A 298 -10.48 0.67 -0.38
N TRP A 299 -11.81 0.52 -0.51
CA TRP A 299 -12.71 1.62 -0.83
C TRP A 299 -12.68 2.75 0.18
N ARG A 300 -12.48 2.45 1.47
CA ARG A 300 -12.27 3.50 2.47
C ARG A 300 -10.98 4.29 2.24
N ASP A 301 -9.91 3.63 1.81
CA ASP A 301 -8.63 4.31 1.55
C ASP A 301 -8.65 5.06 0.21
N VAL A 302 -9.32 4.51 -0.82
CA VAL A 302 -9.58 5.19 -2.11
C VAL A 302 -10.47 6.42 -1.92
N TRP A 303 -11.47 6.33 -1.05
CA TRP A 303 -12.29 7.49 -0.68
C TRP A 303 -11.42 8.61 -0.11
N MET A 304 -10.64 8.31 0.93
CA MET A 304 -9.79 9.33 1.57
C MET A 304 -8.73 9.86 0.61
N GLY A 305 -8.05 8.98 -0.14
CA GLY A 305 -6.90 9.34 -0.96
C GLY A 305 -7.26 9.99 -2.30
N VAL A 306 -8.43 9.68 -2.87
CA VAL A 306 -8.78 10.05 -4.24
C VAL A 306 -10.21 10.57 -4.35
N THR A 307 -11.20 9.70 -4.12
CA THR A 307 -12.60 9.97 -4.55
C THR A 307 -13.25 11.13 -3.79
N TRP A 308 -12.87 11.38 -2.54
CA TRP A 308 -13.43 12.48 -1.73
C TRP A 308 -13.26 13.85 -2.41
N THR A 309 -12.10 14.11 -3.01
CA THR A 309 -11.82 15.38 -3.71
C THR A 309 -12.75 15.58 -4.91
N PHE A 310 -12.89 14.55 -5.75
CA PHE A 310 -13.77 14.59 -6.92
C PHE A 310 -15.25 14.66 -6.52
N TYR A 311 -15.63 13.92 -5.46
CA TYR A 311 -16.99 13.95 -4.92
C TYR A 311 -17.37 15.38 -4.54
N ASN A 312 -16.58 16.04 -3.71
CA ASN A 312 -16.88 17.41 -3.25
C ASN A 312 -16.84 18.41 -4.40
N LEU A 313 -15.86 18.30 -5.31
CA LEU A 313 -15.77 19.21 -6.44
C LEU A 313 -17.00 19.13 -7.35
N LEU A 314 -17.44 17.93 -7.70
CA LEU A 314 -18.61 17.73 -8.55
C LEU A 314 -19.91 18.16 -7.86
N HIS A 315 -20.06 17.90 -6.55
CA HIS A 315 -21.22 18.39 -5.78
C HIS A 315 -21.24 19.92 -5.73
N ASN A 316 -20.10 20.57 -5.49
CA ASN A 316 -20.02 22.03 -5.49
C ASN A 316 -20.38 22.63 -6.86
N LEU A 317 -19.93 22.01 -7.96
CA LEU A 317 -20.27 22.46 -9.31
C LEU A 317 -21.78 22.35 -9.58
N GLU A 318 -22.41 21.27 -9.11
CA GLU A 318 -23.86 21.08 -9.23
C GLU A 318 -24.64 22.09 -8.37
N GLU A 319 -24.26 22.27 -7.11
CA GLU A 319 -24.91 23.22 -6.18
C GLU A 319 -24.81 24.68 -6.65
N GLN A 320 -23.74 25.04 -7.34
CA GLN A 320 -23.55 26.38 -7.91
C GLN A 320 -24.22 26.58 -9.27
N GLY A 321 -24.87 25.54 -9.83
CA GLY A 321 -25.48 25.58 -11.16
C GLY A 321 -24.50 25.56 -12.33
N ASN A 322 -23.22 25.25 -12.07
CA ASN A 322 -22.18 25.11 -13.11
C ASN A 322 -22.20 23.74 -13.80
N LEU A 323 -22.86 22.75 -13.19
CA LEU A 323 -23.04 21.40 -13.72
C LEU A 323 -24.52 21.01 -13.61
N ASP A 324 -25.20 20.94 -14.75
CA ASP A 324 -26.54 20.35 -14.84
C ASP A 324 -26.40 18.90 -15.33
N ILE A 325 -26.74 17.95 -14.47
CA ILE A 325 -26.67 16.51 -14.80
C ILE A 325 -27.78 16.06 -15.76
N SER A 326 -28.82 16.88 -15.97
CA SER A 326 -29.87 16.63 -16.94
C SER A 326 -29.50 17.12 -18.35
N ASP A 327 -28.53 18.02 -18.45
CA ASP A 327 -27.98 18.47 -19.73
C ASP A 327 -26.86 17.52 -20.21
N SER A 328 -27.11 16.89 -21.36
CA SER A 328 -26.16 15.97 -22.01
C SER A 328 -24.81 16.61 -22.36
N VAL A 329 -24.77 17.91 -22.67
CA VAL A 329 -23.54 18.66 -22.98
C VAL A 329 -22.72 18.87 -21.71
N HIS A 330 -23.37 19.28 -20.61
CA HIS A 330 -22.72 19.43 -19.32
C HIS A 330 -22.18 18.09 -18.82
N LEU A 331 -22.95 17.00 -18.96
CA LEU A 331 -22.51 15.66 -18.60
C LEU A 331 -21.32 15.19 -19.45
N PHE A 332 -21.34 15.43 -20.76
CA PHE A 332 -20.21 15.14 -21.65
C PHE A 332 -18.95 15.91 -21.22
N CYS A 333 -19.07 17.21 -20.97
CA CYS A 333 -17.97 18.05 -20.50
C CYS A 333 -17.42 17.56 -19.15
N CYS A 334 -18.30 17.19 -18.22
CA CYS A 334 -17.93 16.58 -16.94
C CYS A 334 -17.10 15.31 -17.16
N HIS A 335 -17.57 14.38 -17.99
CA HIS A 335 -16.84 13.15 -18.31
C HIS A 335 -15.48 13.43 -18.96
N TYR A 336 -15.45 14.30 -19.96
CA TYR A 336 -14.24 14.68 -20.69
C TYR A 336 -13.16 15.26 -19.76
N VAL A 337 -13.56 16.10 -18.80
CA VAL A 337 -12.64 16.74 -17.85
C VAL A 337 -12.22 15.79 -16.74
N PHE A 338 -13.17 15.13 -16.08
CA PHE A 338 -12.92 14.48 -14.79
C PHE A 338 -12.50 13.02 -14.90
N ILE A 339 -12.95 12.26 -15.89
CA ILE A 339 -12.60 10.83 -16.01
C ILE A 339 -11.08 10.63 -16.19
N PRO A 340 -10.38 11.34 -17.11
CA PRO A 340 -8.94 11.16 -17.27
C PRO A 340 -8.14 11.58 -16.03
N ARG A 341 -8.59 12.64 -15.34
CA ARG A 341 -7.96 13.14 -14.10
C ARG A 341 -8.16 12.16 -12.95
N LEU A 342 -9.37 11.65 -12.78
CA LEU A 342 -9.67 10.61 -11.80
C LEU A 342 -8.85 9.35 -12.07
N GLN A 343 -8.78 8.88 -13.31
CA GLN A 343 -7.95 7.73 -13.67
C GLN A 343 -6.47 7.93 -13.35
N THR A 344 -5.94 9.14 -13.57
CA THR A 344 -4.56 9.51 -13.21
C THR A 344 -4.35 9.47 -11.69
N SER A 345 -5.26 10.06 -10.91
CA SER A 345 -5.19 10.01 -9.45
C SER A 345 -5.31 8.58 -8.90
N LEU A 346 -6.16 7.74 -9.48
CA LEU A 346 -6.27 6.31 -9.14
C LEU A 346 -4.96 5.58 -9.45
N HIS A 347 -4.29 5.88 -10.56
CA HIS A 347 -2.99 5.29 -10.90
C HIS A 347 -1.91 5.68 -9.89
N VAL A 348 -1.77 6.97 -9.57
CA VAL A 348 -0.84 7.46 -8.54
C VAL A 348 -1.10 6.79 -7.19
N PHE A 349 -2.38 6.67 -6.81
CA PHE A 349 -2.77 5.96 -5.60
C PHE A 349 -2.35 4.49 -5.63
N CYS A 350 -2.52 3.79 -6.75
CA CYS A 350 -2.09 2.39 -6.89
C CYS A 350 -0.58 2.23 -6.71
N CYS A 351 0.23 3.08 -7.35
CA CYS A 351 1.69 3.07 -7.20
C CYS A 351 2.09 3.28 -5.74
N GLY A 352 1.50 4.27 -5.07
CA GLY A 352 1.77 4.51 -3.65
C GLY A 352 1.27 3.38 -2.75
N TRP A 353 0.12 2.77 -3.08
CA TRP A 353 -0.46 1.67 -2.33
C TRP A 353 0.38 0.40 -2.44
N ASP A 354 0.80 0.00 -3.63
CA ASP A 354 1.51 -1.27 -3.78
C ASP A 354 2.90 -1.27 -3.11
N ASP A 355 3.43 -0.08 -2.82
CA ASP A 355 4.70 0.15 -2.14
C ASP A 355 4.57 0.70 -0.71
N HIS A 356 3.37 0.86 -0.16
CA HIS A 356 3.22 1.32 1.22
C HIS A 356 3.38 0.17 2.24
N PRO A 357 4.10 0.38 3.36
CA PRO A 357 4.28 -0.66 4.36
C PRO A 357 3.00 -0.89 5.18
N LEU A 358 2.56 -2.14 5.24
CA LEU A 358 1.39 -2.57 6.00
C LEU A 358 1.77 -2.95 7.44
N ARG A 359 1.27 -2.21 8.43
CA ARG A 359 1.60 -2.45 9.86
C ARG A 359 1.21 -3.86 10.31
N SER A 360 0.07 -4.38 9.84
CA SER A 360 -0.40 -5.72 10.22
C SER A 360 0.42 -6.86 9.61
N GLU A 361 1.25 -6.56 8.62
CA GLU A 361 2.02 -7.56 7.86
C GLU A 361 3.53 -7.34 8.04
N GLY A 362 3.94 -6.98 9.26
CA GLY A 362 5.36 -6.79 9.60
C GLY A 362 6.02 -5.63 8.83
N ASN A 363 5.24 -4.61 8.43
CA ASN A 363 5.68 -3.49 7.59
C ASN A 363 6.14 -3.88 6.18
N MET A 364 5.79 -5.08 5.70
CA MET A 364 5.97 -5.42 4.29
C MET A 364 4.98 -4.64 3.42
N THR A 365 5.41 -4.33 2.20
CA THR A 365 4.57 -3.71 1.17
C THR A 365 3.74 -4.77 0.44
N PRO A 366 2.60 -4.41 -0.18
CA PRO A 366 1.87 -5.33 -1.03
C PRO A 366 2.73 -6.00 -2.13
N ASN A 367 3.63 -5.25 -2.78
CA ASN A 367 4.58 -5.80 -3.75
C ASN A 367 5.49 -6.86 -3.11
N GLN A 368 6.03 -6.60 -1.92
CA GLN A 368 6.87 -7.56 -1.21
C GLN A 368 6.08 -8.82 -0.82
N LEU A 369 4.86 -8.66 -0.30
CA LEU A 369 3.99 -9.79 0.07
C LEU A 369 3.63 -10.63 -1.16
N TRP A 370 3.35 -9.98 -2.28
CA TRP A 370 3.05 -10.62 -3.55
C TRP A 370 4.22 -11.50 -4.00
N GLU A 371 5.41 -10.92 -4.15
CA GLU A 371 6.59 -11.65 -4.61
C GLU A 371 7.01 -12.76 -3.64
N VAL A 372 7.09 -12.46 -2.34
CA VAL A 372 7.46 -13.44 -1.31
C VAL A 372 6.45 -14.60 -1.27
N GLY A 373 5.15 -14.28 -1.33
CA GLY A 373 4.10 -15.28 -1.33
C GLY A 373 4.13 -16.16 -2.57
N GLN A 374 4.44 -15.60 -3.74
CA GLN A 374 4.62 -16.38 -4.97
C GLN A 374 5.87 -17.26 -4.93
N MET A 375 6.98 -16.79 -4.35
CA MET A 375 8.19 -17.62 -4.18
C MET A 375 7.96 -18.80 -3.24
N GLN A 376 7.14 -18.62 -2.20
CA GLN A 376 6.88 -19.66 -1.21
C GLN A 376 5.79 -20.65 -1.65
N ASN A 377 4.72 -20.14 -2.25
CA ASN A 377 3.52 -20.91 -2.60
C ASN A 377 2.98 -20.47 -3.97
N PRO A 378 3.70 -20.80 -5.07
CA PRO A 378 3.31 -20.38 -6.40
C PRO A 378 2.00 -21.06 -6.83
N ILE A 379 1.08 -20.27 -7.36
CA ILE A 379 -0.09 -20.77 -8.10
C ILE A 379 0.25 -20.66 -9.59
N PRO A 380 0.34 -21.78 -10.33
CA PRO A 380 0.61 -21.74 -11.76
C PRO A 380 -0.62 -21.22 -12.50
N ASP A 381 -0.39 -20.46 -13.57
CA ASP A 381 -1.48 -20.08 -14.46
C ASP A 381 -1.99 -21.32 -15.21
N PRO A 382 -3.30 -21.40 -15.51
CA PRO A 382 -3.83 -22.56 -16.20
C PRO A 382 -3.27 -22.67 -17.62
N VAL A 383 -2.85 -23.87 -18.00
CA VAL A 383 -2.24 -24.16 -19.31
C VAL A 383 -3.29 -24.02 -20.41
N GLY A 384 -2.99 -23.26 -21.47
CA GLY A 384 -3.83 -23.14 -22.68
C GLY A 384 -4.81 -21.95 -22.69
N LEU A 385 -4.60 -20.93 -21.86
CA LEU A 385 -5.43 -19.73 -21.82
C LEU A 385 -4.89 -18.63 -22.74
N GLU A 386 -5.50 -18.50 -23.92
CA GLU A 386 -5.45 -17.22 -24.64
C GLU A 386 -6.60 -16.34 -24.12
N VAL A 387 -6.27 -15.13 -23.67
CA VAL A 387 -7.29 -14.14 -23.33
C VAL A 387 -7.98 -13.76 -24.63
N SER A 388 -9.19 -14.28 -24.85
CA SER A 388 -9.99 -14.00 -26.03
C SER A 388 -10.16 -12.49 -26.19
N ARG A 389 -9.51 -11.93 -27.21
CA ARG A 389 -9.72 -10.55 -27.67
C ARG A 389 -11.03 -10.55 -28.47
N ARG A 390 -12.17 -10.50 -27.79
CA ARG A 390 -13.45 -10.19 -28.43
C ARG A 390 -14.01 -8.91 -27.88
#